data_AF-A0A4Q9DVT8-F1
#
_entry.id   AF-A0A4Q9DVT8-F1
#
_cell.length_a   1.000
_cell.length_b   1.000
_cell.length_c   1.000
_cell.angle_alpha   90.00
_cell.angle_beta   90.00
_cell.angle_gamma   90.00
#
_symmetry.space_group_name_H-M   'P 1'
#
loop_
_entity.id
_entity.type
_entity.pdbx_description
1 polymer ?
#
loop_
_entity_poly.entity_id
_entity_poly.type
_entity_poly.pdbx_seq_one_letter_code
_entity_poly.pdbx_strand_id
1 'polypeptide(L)'
;MAQSHAKRQRLKQVREGKLSPETNRGSWGGIIPVERTTPTRAERLNREQHKHKKKWNHADWKSDGSISFFHKNHFNPQAKHDIILVSKQNLV
;
A
#
# COMPACT_ATOMS: atom_id res chain seq x y z
N MET A 1 -13.26 18.43 35.78
CA MET A 1 -14.22 18.82 34.71
C MET A 1 -15.62 18.79 35.28
N ALA A 2 -16.35 19.90 35.21
CA ALA A 2 -17.74 19.93 35.67
C ALA A 2 -18.65 19.17 34.69
N GLN A 3 -19.65 18.47 35.22
CA GLN A 3 -20.66 17.84 34.37
C GLN A 3 -21.54 18.90 33.72
N SER A 4 -21.87 18.72 32.43
CA SER A 4 -22.81 19.60 31.74
C SER A 4 -24.18 19.60 32.43
N HIS A 5 -24.90 20.71 32.30
CA HIS A 5 -26.25 20.84 32.86
C HIS A 5 -27.18 19.72 32.37
N ALA A 6 -27.11 19.40 31.07
CA ALA A 6 -27.87 18.30 30.46
C ALA A 6 -27.51 16.92 31.03
N LYS A 7 -26.24 16.67 31.39
CA LYS A 7 -25.85 15.40 32.02
C LYS A 7 -26.42 15.29 33.43
N ARG A 8 -26.41 16.37 34.20
CA ARG A 8 -26.98 16.41 35.56
C ARG A 8 -28.48 16.15 35.55
N GLN A 9 -29.23 16.74 34.61
CA GLN A 9 -30.67 16.50 34.48
C GLN A 9 -31.00 15.05 34.14
N ARG A 10 -30.27 14.44 33.21
CA ARG A 10 -30.44 13.01 32.87
C ARG A 10 -30.23 12.11 34.08
N LEU A 11 -29.15 12.34 34.83
CA LEU A 11 -28.85 11.56 36.05
C LEU A 11 -29.93 11.74 37.13
N LYS A 12 -30.50 12.95 37.27
CA LYS A 12 -31.62 13.21 38.18
C LYS A 12 -32.86 12.40 37.78
N GLN A 13 -33.23 12.40 36.50
CA GLN A 13 -34.39 11.64 36.01
C GLN A 13 -34.24 10.13 36.26
N VAL A 14 -33.05 9.58 36.00
CA VAL A 14 -32.75 8.16 36.28
C VAL A 14 -32.86 7.86 37.77
N ARG A 15 -32.36 8.74 38.65
CA ARG A 15 -32.49 8.59 40.10
C ARG A 15 -33.95 8.60 40.56
N GLU A 16 -34.80 9.39 39.91
CA GLU A 16 -36.24 9.46 40.17
C GLU A 16 -37.03 8.27 39.58
N GLY A 17 -36.36 7.29 38.95
CA GLY A 17 -36.99 6.12 38.34
C GLY A 17 -37.60 6.38 36.96
N LYS A 18 -37.30 7.52 36.33
CA LYS A 18 -37.74 7.83 34.96
C LYS A 18 -36.85 7.12 33.93
N LEU A 19 -37.41 6.91 32.74
CA LEU A 19 -36.71 6.25 31.64
C LEU A 19 -35.43 7.00 31.25
N SER A 20 -34.33 6.25 31.09
CA SER A 20 -33.06 6.80 30.62
C SER A 20 -33.18 7.22 29.15
N PRO A 21 -32.86 8.48 28.78
CA PRO A 21 -32.89 8.90 27.40
C PRO A 21 -31.78 8.26 26.55
N GLU A 22 -30.76 7.67 27.16
CA GLU A 22 -29.72 6.92 26.44
C GLU A 22 -30.30 5.68 25.74
N THR A 23 -31.33 5.06 26.33
CA THR A 23 -31.99 3.88 25.76
C THR A 23 -32.67 4.18 24.43
N ASN A 24 -33.16 5.42 24.25
CA ASN A 24 -33.86 5.85 23.04
C ASN A 24 -32.94 6.51 22.00
N ARG A 25 -31.68 6.79 22.35
CA ARG A 25 -30.80 7.63 21.52
C ARG A 25 -30.28 6.91 20.27
N GLY A 26 -30.43 5.58 20.20
CA GLY A 26 -29.85 4.76 19.16
C GLY A 26 -28.32 4.73 19.21
N SER A 27 -27.74 3.81 18.45
CA SER A 27 -26.29 3.72 18.26
C SER A 27 -25.98 3.90 16.78
N TRP A 28 -24.82 4.47 16.47
CA TRP A 28 -24.32 4.54 15.10
C TRP A 28 -23.89 3.17 14.55
N GLY A 29 -23.93 2.10 15.36
CA GLY A 29 -23.71 0.73 14.89
C GLY A 29 -22.30 0.48 14.36
N GLY A 30 -21.30 1.19 14.89
CA GLY A 30 -19.91 1.11 14.41
C GLY A 30 -19.60 1.98 13.20
N ILE A 31 -20.60 2.68 12.64
CA ILE A 31 -20.37 3.69 11.61
C ILE A 31 -19.86 4.96 12.29
N ILE A 32 -18.71 5.45 11.85
CA ILE A 32 -18.23 6.78 12.27
C ILE A 32 -18.66 7.76 11.17
N PRO A 33 -19.68 8.61 11.40
CA PRO A 33 -20.29 9.44 10.36
C PRO A 33 -19.36 10.54 9.79
N VAL A 34 -18.12 10.61 10.26
CA VAL A 34 -17.14 11.66 9.95
C VAL A 34 -16.10 11.21 8.91
N GLU A 35 -15.92 9.91 8.66
CA GLU A 35 -14.62 9.40 8.18
C GLU A 35 -14.45 9.21 6.67
N ARG A 36 -15.17 9.96 5.83
CA ARG A 36 -14.93 9.93 4.38
C ARG A 36 -14.75 11.32 3.79
N THR A 37 -13.70 12.00 4.21
CA THR A 37 -13.22 13.21 3.53
C THR A 37 -12.30 12.84 2.36
N THR A 38 -12.44 13.57 1.25
CA THR A 38 -11.45 13.49 0.18
C THR A 38 -10.14 14.14 0.66
N PRO A 39 -8.98 13.65 0.19
CA PRO A 39 -7.70 14.21 0.60
C PRO A 39 -7.58 15.66 0.15
N THR A 40 -6.90 16.47 0.96
CA THR A 40 -6.61 17.87 0.60
C THR A 40 -5.61 17.95 -0.56
N ARG A 41 -5.51 19.12 -1.22
CA ARG A 41 -4.53 19.35 -2.31
C ARG A 41 -3.09 19.06 -1.85
N ALA A 42 -2.74 19.47 -0.63
CA ALA A 42 -1.41 19.27 -0.07
C ALA A 42 -1.11 17.77 0.15
N GLU A 43 -2.07 17.03 0.72
CA GLU A 43 -1.96 15.58 0.91
C GLU A 43 -1.82 14.82 -0.41
N ARG A 44 -2.59 15.23 -1.43
CA ARG A 44 -2.51 14.63 -2.76
C ARG A 44 -1.12 14.83 -3.37
N LEU A 45 -0.59 16.06 -3.36
CA LEU A 45 0.73 16.36 -3.91
C LEU A 45 1.84 15.58 -3.17
N ASN A 46 1.78 15.53 -1.85
CA ASN A 46 2.71 14.74 -1.04
C ASN A 46 2.63 13.24 -1.40
N ARG A 47 1.42 12.70 -1.52
CA ARG A 47 1.21 11.30 -1.92
C ARG A 47 1.77 11.02 -3.30
N GLU A 48 1.49 11.86 -4.29
CA GLU A 48 1.99 11.67 -5.67
C GLU A 48 3.51 11.68 -5.72
N GLN A 49 4.15 12.61 -5.00
CA GLN A 49 5.60 12.64 -4.88
C GLN A 49 6.11 11.34 -4.27
N HIS A 50 5.57 10.88 -3.15
CA HIS A 50 6.17 9.80 -2.34
C HIS A 50 5.70 8.38 -2.68
N LYS A 51 4.56 8.21 -3.35
CA LYS A 51 3.95 6.89 -3.63
C LYS A 51 4.82 5.98 -4.50
N HIS A 52 5.65 6.55 -5.38
CA HIS A 52 6.41 5.79 -6.39
C HIS A 52 7.94 5.88 -6.25
N LYS A 53 8.46 6.64 -5.27
CA LYS A 53 9.92 6.86 -5.12
C LYS A 53 10.73 5.58 -4.93
N LYS A 54 10.15 4.52 -4.34
CA LYS A 54 10.88 3.26 -4.06
C LYS A 54 10.89 2.26 -5.22
N LYS A 55 10.06 2.44 -6.26
CA LYS A 55 10.01 1.48 -7.38
C LYS A 55 11.06 1.75 -8.46
N TRP A 56 11.59 2.97 -8.54
CA TRP A 56 12.45 3.42 -9.63
C TRP A 56 13.84 3.86 -9.21
N ASN A 57 14.19 3.76 -7.92
CA ASN A 57 15.57 3.93 -7.47
C ASN A 57 16.38 2.67 -7.78
N HIS A 58 16.56 2.37 -9.07
CA HIS A 58 17.72 1.63 -9.53
C HIS A 58 18.89 2.60 -9.42
N ALA A 59 19.59 2.58 -8.30
CA ALA A 59 20.77 3.42 -8.06
C ALA A 59 21.92 3.16 -9.07
N ASP A 60 21.75 2.20 -9.99
CA ASP A 60 22.71 1.86 -11.04
C ASP A 60 22.15 2.07 -12.47
N TRP A 61 21.17 2.97 -12.66
CA TRP A 61 20.68 3.26 -14.02
C TRP A 61 21.77 4.02 -14.80
N LYS A 62 22.37 3.36 -15.79
CA LYS A 62 23.17 4.04 -16.81
C LYS A 62 22.25 4.98 -17.59
N SER A 63 22.78 6.13 -17.97
CA SER A 63 22.09 7.23 -18.65
C SER A 63 21.40 6.88 -19.99
N ASP A 64 21.46 5.63 -20.45
CA ASP A 64 20.93 5.17 -21.74
C ASP A 64 19.49 4.61 -21.65
N GLY A 65 18.90 4.54 -20.45
CA GLY A 65 17.51 4.08 -20.27
C GLY A 65 17.29 2.60 -20.63
N SER A 66 18.36 1.82 -20.79
CA SER A 66 18.26 0.41 -21.14
C SER A 66 18.00 -0.46 -19.90
N ILE A 67 16.92 -1.24 -19.93
CA ILE A 67 16.63 -2.25 -18.91
C ILE A 67 17.36 -3.54 -19.31
N SER A 68 18.44 -3.86 -18.59
CA SER A 68 19.14 -5.13 -18.74
C SER A 68 18.51 -6.18 -17.84
N PHE A 69 17.82 -7.16 -18.43
CA PHE A 69 17.43 -8.38 -17.71
C PHE A 69 18.63 -9.33 -17.70
N PHE A 70 19.23 -9.56 -16.52
CA PHE A 70 20.11 -10.70 -16.34
C PHE A 70 19.25 -11.97 -16.39
N HIS A 71 19.11 -12.55 -17.58
CA HIS A 71 18.61 -13.92 -17.71
C HIS A 71 19.69 -14.83 -17.07
N LYS A 72 19.36 -15.48 -15.95
CA LYS A 72 20.23 -16.49 -15.34
C LYS A 72 20.32 -17.69 -16.29
N ASN A 73 21.22 -17.62 -17.27
CA ASN A 73 21.67 -18.79 -17.97
C ASN A 73 22.48 -19.62 -16.98
N HIS A 74 21.92 -20.73 -16.52
CA HIS A 74 22.69 -21.79 -15.89
C HIS A 74 23.59 -22.43 -16.94
N PHE A 75 24.67 -21.74 -17.33
CA PHE A 75 25.71 -22.31 -18.17
C PHE A 75 26.57 -23.23 -17.30
N ASN A 76 26.34 -24.54 -17.43
CA ASN A 76 27.15 -25.56 -16.78
C ASN A 76 28.50 -25.69 -17.53
N PRO A 77 29.66 -25.37 -16.93
CA PRO A 77 30.95 -25.41 -17.61
C PRO A 77 31.56 -26.81 -17.74
N GLN A 78 30.81 -27.89 -17.47
CA GLN A 78 31.28 -29.28 -17.61
C GLN A 78 30.55 -30.03 -18.72
N ALA A 79 30.86 -29.70 -19.96
CA ALA A 79 30.76 -30.65 -21.08
C ALA A 79 32.05 -30.50 -21.90
N LYS A 80 33.09 -31.21 -21.46
CA LYS A 80 34.33 -31.38 -22.21
C LYS A 80 34.11 -32.52 -23.21
N HIS A 81 34.66 -32.35 -24.41
CA HIS A 81 34.73 -33.31 -25.52
C HIS A 81 33.35 -33.46 -26.22
N ASP A 82 33.15 -32.91 -27.43
CA ASP A 82 33.63 -33.52 -28.65
C ASP A 82 34.05 -32.50 -29.72
N ILE A 83 35.32 -32.59 -30.12
CA ILE A 83 35.80 -32.03 -31.38
C ILE A 83 35.37 -33.03 -32.46
N ILE A 84 34.31 -32.73 -33.20
CA ILE A 84 34.05 -33.40 -34.47
C ILE A 84 34.42 -32.41 -35.58
N LEU A 85 35.63 -32.62 -36.09
CA LEU A 85 36.07 -32.19 -37.41
C LEU A 85 35.02 -32.59 -38.45
N VAL A 86 34.42 -31.63 -39.13
CA VAL A 86 33.82 -31.89 -40.44
C VAL A 86 34.54 -31.05 -41.49
N SER A 87 35.20 -31.82 -42.35
CA SER A 87 36.05 -31.47 -43.46
C SER A 87 35.40 -30.52 -44.47
N LYS A 88 36.24 -29.62 -45.01
CA LYS A 88 36.05 -28.97 -46.31
C LYS A 88 35.86 -30.01 -47.41
N GLN A 89 34.93 -29.75 -48.34
CA GLN A 89 34.76 -30.28 -49.72
C GLN A 89 33.29 -29.95 -50.10
N ASN A 90 32.92 -29.21 -51.15
CA ASN A 90 33.40 -29.22 -52.53
C ASN A 90 33.14 -27.88 -53.24
N LEU A 91 34.10 -27.49 -54.07
CA LEU A 91 33.93 -26.69 -55.28
C LEU A 91 33.34 -27.58 -56.38
N VAL A 92 32.29 -27.12 -57.07
CA VAL A 92 32.18 -27.07 -58.54
C VAL A 92 31.35 -25.84 -58.88
#